data_AF-K3XRY7-F1
#
_entry.id   AF-K3XRY7-F1
#
_cell.length_a   1.000
_cell.length_b   1.000
_cell.length_c   1.000
_cell.angle_alpha   90.00
_cell.angle_beta   90.00
_cell.angle_gamma   90.00
#
_symmetry.space_group_name_H-M   'P 1'
#
loop_
_entity.id
_entity.type
_entity.pdbx_description
1 polymer ?
#
loop_
_entity_poly.entity_id
_entity_poly.type
_entity_poly.pdbx_seq_one_letter_code
_entity_poly.pdbx_strand_id
1 'polypeptide(L)'
;SPATSSPPESPRDYSALRRDALLDIFRRVPHADILRGAGLVRASWRRLAVAEPALWRHIDLSADEDKIVSPKYAPAQWQAMARAAVDRSAGQCQSFRGRADGDFLAYLADRSPALRSIHACHVSWIYMPRRGFIEGVIEKLPLLERLVMSRGYFHASAEVMRALLDH
;
A
#
# COMPACT_ATOMS: atom_id res chain seq x y z
N SER A 1 -13.06 31.14 55.32
CA SER A 1 -13.56 30.30 54.22
C SER A 1 -12.42 29.95 53.29
N PRO A 2 -12.22 28.68 52.92
CA PRO A 2 -11.02 28.26 52.18
C PRO A 2 -11.15 28.59 50.70
N ALA A 3 -10.02 28.94 50.08
CA ALA A 3 -9.92 29.19 48.64
C ALA A 3 -10.08 27.88 47.86
N THR A 4 -11.00 27.88 46.90
CA THR A 4 -11.19 26.79 45.95
C THR A 4 -9.98 26.75 45.01
N SER A 5 -9.08 25.80 45.25
CA SER A 5 -7.99 25.47 44.32
C SER A 5 -8.59 24.87 43.04
N SER A 6 -8.49 25.56 41.91
CA SER A 6 -8.74 24.96 40.60
C SER A 6 -7.82 23.75 40.38
N PRO A 7 -8.26 22.68 39.70
CA PRO A 7 -7.39 21.55 39.40
C PRO A 7 -6.29 21.99 38.42
N PRO A 8 -5.08 21.40 38.47
CA PRO A 8 -4.04 21.70 37.50
C PRO A 8 -4.53 21.33 36.10
N GLU A 9 -4.56 22.31 35.19
CA GLU A 9 -4.73 22.03 33.75
C GLU A 9 -3.63 21.05 33.33
N SER A 10 -4.02 19.85 32.91
CA SER A 10 -3.11 18.91 32.27
C SER A 10 -2.42 19.61 31.09
N PRO A 11 -1.08 19.55 30.96
CA PRO A 11 -0.38 20.18 29.85
C PRO A 11 -0.99 19.69 28.54
N ARG A 12 -1.58 20.60 27.75
CA ARG A 12 -2.09 20.24 26.41
C ARG A 12 -0.95 19.61 25.64
N ASP A 13 -1.13 18.38 25.17
CA ASP A 13 -0.10 17.67 24.42
C ASP A 13 0.01 18.24 23.00
N TYR A 14 0.75 19.36 22.90
CA TYR A 14 1.08 19.99 21.64
C TYR A 14 1.92 19.08 20.72
N SER A 15 2.49 17.99 21.23
CA SER A 15 3.27 17.03 20.42
C SER A 15 2.35 16.10 19.63
N ALA A 16 1.27 15.61 20.26
CA ALA A 16 0.22 14.86 19.59
C ALA A 16 -0.44 15.69 18.48
N LEU A 17 -0.82 16.93 18.78
CA LEU A 17 -1.42 17.84 17.80
C LEU A 17 -0.52 18.07 16.57
N ARG A 18 0.79 18.20 16.77
CA ARG A 18 1.76 18.30 15.66
C ARG A 18 1.85 17.01 14.87
N ARG A 19 1.83 15.85 15.52
CA ARG A 19 1.83 14.55 14.84
C ARG A 19 0.58 14.41 13.97
N ASP A 20 -0.59 14.70 14.52
CA ASP A 20 -1.86 14.56 13.81
C ASP A 20 -1.92 15.48 12.59
N ALA A 21 -1.49 16.75 12.74
CA ALA A 21 -1.39 17.67 11.61
C ALA A 21 -0.45 17.17 10.50
N LEU A 22 0.67 16.53 10.86
CA LEU A 22 1.57 15.92 9.87
C LEU A 22 0.91 14.72 9.18
N LEU A 23 0.21 13.86 9.92
CA LEU A 23 -0.52 12.74 9.35
C LEU A 23 -1.60 13.20 8.37
N ASP A 24 -2.30 14.29 8.70
CA ASP A 24 -3.30 14.88 7.80
C ASP A 24 -2.68 15.46 6.52
N ILE A 25 -1.49 16.03 6.60
CA ILE A 25 -0.73 16.42 5.41
C ILE A 25 -0.36 15.17 4.60
N PHE A 26 0.18 14.14 5.24
CA PHE A 26 0.57 12.89 4.57
C PHE A 26 -0.59 12.22 3.84
N ARG A 27 -1.79 12.21 4.42
CA ARG A 27 -3.00 11.67 3.79
C ARG A 27 -3.38 12.38 2.47
N ARG A 28 -2.86 13.59 2.23
CA ARG A 28 -3.11 14.39 1.01
C ARG A 28 -1.97 14.32 0.00
N VAL A 29 -0.83 13.72 0.35
CA VAL A 29 0.33 13.59 -0.55
C VAL A 29 0.29 12.22 -1.21
N PRO A 30 0.48 12.10 -2.54
CA PRO A 30 0.56 10.80 -3.20
C PRO A 30 1.66 9.91 -2.58
N HIS A 31 1.36 8.63 -2.33
CA HIS A 31 2.35 7.71 -1.72
C HIS A 31 3.64 7.63 -2.51
N ALA A 32 3.57 7.71 -3.84
CA ALA A 32 4.75 7.71 -4.71
C ALA A 32 5.69 8.90 -4.39
N ASP A 33 5.15 10.07 -4.07
CA ASP A 33 5.94 11.28 -3.74
C ASP A 33 6.50 11.21 -2.31
N ILE A 34 5.77 10.59 -1.38
CA ILE A 34 6.25 10.27 -0.04
C ILE A 34 7.48 9.35 -0.13
N LEU A 35 7.39 8.30 -0.97
CA LEU A 35 8.47 7.32 -1.18
C LEU A 35 9.71 7.92 -1.83
N ARG A 36 9.54 8.85 -2.77
CA ARG A 36 10.65 9.59 -3.41
C ARG A 36 11.30 10.62 -2.51
N GLY A 37 10.70 10.91 -1.35
CA GLY A 37 11.17 11.95 -0.45
C GLY A 37 10.89 13.38 -0.93
N ALA A 38 10.17 13.55 -2.05
CA ALA A 38 9.87 14.86 -2.62
C ALA A 38 8.97 15.71 -1.69
N GLY A 39 8.25 15.09 -0.76
CA GLY A 39 7.43 15.79 0.23
C GLY A 39 8.07 16.04 1.60
N LEU A 40 9.25 15.46 1.94
CA LEU A 40 9.70 15.34 3.34
C LEU A 40 11.07 15.98 3.59
N VAL A 41 11.06 17.31 3.70
CA VAL A 41 12.26 18.15 3.88
C VAL A 41 12.93 18.02 5.27
N ARG A 42 12.40 17.20 6.20
CA ARG A 42 12.96 17.00 7.55
C ARG A 42 13.03 15.52 7.96
N ALA A 43 14.09 15.16 8.70
CA ALA A 43 14.27 13.81 9.24
C ALA A 43 13.10 13.33 10.12
N SER A 44 12.43 14.24 10.85
CA SER A 44 11.26 13.92 11.66
C SER A 44 10.05 13.50 10.82
N TRP A 45 9.83 14.12 9.66
CA TRP A 45 8.74 13.76 8.75
C TRP A 45 9.01 12.41 8.10
N ARG A 46 10.24 12.17 7.64
CA ARG A 46 10.66 10.85 7.12
C ARG A 46 10.46 9.74 8.14
N ARG A 47 10.85 9.97 9.40
CA ARG A 47 10.62 9.00 10.49
C ARG A 47 9.14 8.74 10.71
N LEU A 48 8.30 9.78 10.74
CA LEU A 48 6.86 9.61 10.93
C LEU A 48 6.22 8.81 9.77
N ALA A 49 6.57 9.12 8.52
CA ALA A 49 6.07 8.39 7.36
C ALA A 49 6.45 6.89 7.39
N VAL A 50 7.62 6.56 7.93
CA VAL A 50 8.08 5.16 8.08
C VAL A 50 7.40 4.48 9.27
N ALA A 51 7.22 5.20 10.38
CA ALA A 51 6.78 4.64 11.65
C ALA A 51 5.24 4.55 11.80
N GLU A 52 4.46 5.10 10.87
CA GLU A 52 2.99 5.09 10.94
C GLU A 52 2.38 4.13 9.90
N PRO A 53 2.04 2.89 10.29
CA PRO A 53 1.40 1.91 9.41
C PRO A 53 0.07 2.37 8.84
N ALA A 54 -0.70 3.20 9.58
CA ALA A 54 -2.01 3.65 9.12
C ALA A 54 -1.96 4.46 7.82
N LEU A 55 -0.81 5.10 7.53
CA LEU A 55 -0.60 5.81 6.26
C LEU A 55 -0.52 4.85 5.06
N TRP A 56 -0.15 3.59 5.28
CA TRP A 56 0.09 2.57 4.25
C TRP A 56 -0.98 1.49 4.25
N ARG A 57 -2.12 1.73 4.90
CA ARG A 57 -3.29 0.84 4.87
C ARG A 57 -3.93 0.79 3.48
N HIS A 58 -3.93 1.92 2.78
CA HIS A 58 -4.47 2.05 1.43
C HIS A 58 -3.40 2.61 0.51
N ILE A 59 -2.60 1.73 -0.09
CA ILE A 59 -1.46 2.09 -0.93
C ILE A 59 -1.96 2.43 -2.34
N ASP A 60 -1.72 3.66 -2.79
CA ASP A 60 -1.95 4.06 -4.19
C ASP A 60 -0.66 4.58 -4.84
N LEU A 61 -0.14 3.79 -5.77
CA LEU A 61 1.04 4.09 -6.58
C LEU A 61 0.69 4.28 -8.07
N SER A 62 -0.60 4.45 -8.42
CA SER A 62 -1.02 4.59 -9.83
C SER A 62 -0.57 5.89 -10.47
N ALA A 63 -0.26 6.93 -9.68
CA ALA A 63 0.27 8.20 -10.19
C ALA A 63 1.61 8.05 -10.96
N ASP A 64 2.31 6.93 -10.79
CA ASP A 64 3.48 6.58 -11.60
C ASP A 64 3.12 5.95 -12.94
N GLU A 65 1.96 5.30 -13.04
CA GLU A 65 1.51 4.64 -14.26
C GLU A 65 1.14 5.69 -15.33
N ASP A 66 0.45 6.75 -14.91
CA ASP A 66 0.05 7.86 -15.79
C ASP A 66 1.25 8.61 -16.40
N LYS A 67 2.42 8.52 -15.76
CA LYS A 67 3.66 9.18 -16.21
C LYS A 67 4.45 8.34 -17.21
N ILE A 68 4.13 7.05 -17.38
CA ILE A 68 4.90 6.13 -18.22
C ILE A 68 4.17 5.89 -19.54
N VAL A 69 4.63 6.57 -20.59
CA VAL A 69 4.08 6.46 -21.95
C VAL A 69 4.37 5.10 -22.60
N SER A 70 5.36 4.34 -22.11
CA SER A 70 5.69 3.01 -22.64
C SER A 70 6.21 2.02 -21.59
N PRO A 71 5.72 0.77 -21.59
CA PRO A 71 6.16 -0.30 -20.70
C PRO A 71 7.66 -0.55 -20.63
N LYS A 72 8.36 -0.32 -21.75
CA LYS A 72 9.80 -0.56 -21.90
C LYS A 72 10.66 0.42 -21.12
N TYR A 73 10.12 1.59 -20.79
CA TYR A 73 10.81 2.66 -20.06
C TYR A 73 10.30 2.79 -18.62
N ALA A 74 9.62 1.77 -18.14
CA ALA A 74 9.28 1.62 -16.74
C ALA A 74 10.51 1.83 -15.86
N PRO A 75 10.46 2.72 -14.86
CA PRO A 75 11.54 2.84 -13.91
C PRO A 75 11.74 1.49 -13.23
N ALA A 76 12.95 0.92 -13.28
CA ALA A 76 13.32 -0.29 -12.54
C ALA A 76 13.07 -0.20 -11.02
N GLN A 77 12.71 0.99 -10.52
CA GLN A 77 12.55 1.33 -9.12
C GLN A 77 11.12 1.10 -8.59
N TRP A 78 10.12 0.81 -9.44
CA TRP A 78 8.73 0.64 -8.98
C TRP A 78 8.58 -0.52 -7.97
N GLN A 79 9.29 -1.63 -8.17
CA GLN A 79 9.22 -2.79 -7.26
C GLN A 79 9.74 -2.41 -5.88
N ALA A 80 10.85 -1.68 -5.79
CA ALA A 80 11.43 -1.24 -4.53
C ALA A 80 10.47 -0.29 -3.80
N MET A 81 9.84 0.63 -4.53
CA MET A 81 8.82 1.53 -3.98
C MET A 81 7.61 0.77 -3.44
N ALA A 82 7.07 -0.17 -4.22
CA ALA A 82 5.92 -0.97 -3.83
C ALA A 82 6.20 -1.86 -2.61
N ARG A 83 7.35 -2.55 -2.59
CA ARG A 83 7.78 -3.35 -1.42
C ARG A 83 7.95 -2.48 -0.18
N ALA A 84 8.59 -1.33 -0.31
CA ALA A 84 8.78 -0.41 0.80
C ALA A 84 7.44 0.16 1.34
N ALA A 85 6.43 0.34 0.49
CA ALA A 85 5.09 0.72 0.94
C ALA A 85 4.41 -0.41 1.73
N VAL A 86 4.47 -1.63 1.20
CA VAL A 86 3.95 -2.84 1.87
C VAL A 86 4.62 -3.07 3.22
N ASP A 87 5.95 -2.94 3.29
CA ASP A 87 6.66 -3.13 4.56
C ASP A 87 6.30 -2.10 5.62
N ARG A 88 6.10 -0.84 5.22
CA ARG A 88 5.65 0.20 6.15
C ARG A 88 4.22 -0.02 6.64
N SER A 89 3.40 -0.75 5.89
CA SER A 89 2.04 -1.12 6.34
C SER A 89 2.06 -2.08 7.53
N ALA A 90 3.18 -2.75 7.82
CA ALA A 90 3.32 -3.66 8.95
C ALA A 90 2.18 -4.70 9.04
N GLY A 91 1.77 -5.28 7.91
CA GLY A 91 0.67 -6.26 7.85
C GLY A 91 -0.72 -5.66 7.80
N GLN A 92 -0.86 -4.33 7.88
CA GLN A 92 -2.15 -3.64 7.90
C GLN A 92 -2.60 -3.16 6.52
N CYS A 93 -1.89 -3.49 5.44
CA CYS A 93 -2.32 -3.15 4.08
C CYS A 93 -3.67 -3.82 3.76
N GLN A 94 -4.67 -3.00 3.45
CA GLN A 94 -6.03 -3.41 3.10
C GLN A 94 -6.35 -3.18 1.62
N SER A 95 -5.66 -2.23 0.97
CA SER A 95 -5.78 -2.08 -0.47
C SER A 95 -4.46 -1.68 -1.12
N PHE A 96 -4.20 -2.24 -2.30
CA PHE A 96 -3.08 -1.87 -3.15
C PHE A 96 -3.59 -1.48 -4.54
N ARG A 97 -3.15 -0.33 -5.03
CA ARG A 97 -3.29 0.08 -6.42
C ARG A 97 -1.92 0.45 -6.97
N GLY A 98 -1.53 -0.13 -8.09
CA GLY A 98 -0.26 0.17 -8.69
C GLY A 98 0.21 -0.92 -9.64
N ARG A 99 1.45 -0.72 -10.12
CA ARG A 99 2.15 -1.73 -10.90
C ARG A 99 2.40 -2.98 -10.07
N ALA A 100 2.20 -4.13 -10.69
CA ALA A 100 2.52 -5.42 -10.10
C ALA A 100 3.14 -6.36 -11.14
N ASP A 101 3.88 -7.34 -10.67
CA ASP A 101 4.22 -8.58 -11.36
C ASP A 101 3.86 -9.74 -10.43
N GLY A 102 3.96 -10.97 -10.91
CA GLY A 102 3.55 -12.11 -10.09
C GLY A 102 4.41 -12.32 -8.84
N ASP A 103 5.72 -12.03 -8.91
CA ASP A 103 6.61 -12.10 -7.76
C ASP A 103 6.25 -11.05 -6.69
N PHE A 104 5.85 -9.86 -7.12
CA PHE A 104 5.35 -8.83 -6.23
C PHE A 104 3.98 -9.20 -5.65
N LEU A 105 3.07 -9.81 -6.42
CA LEU A 105 1.76 -10.23 -5.92
C LEU A 105 1.90 -11.31 -4.84
N ALA A 106 2.80 -12.29 -5.02
CA ALA A 106 3.09 -13.28 -3.99
C ALA A 106 3.66 -12.62 -2.73
N TYR A 107 4.58 -11.68 -2.88
CA TYR A 107 5.10 -10.89 -1.76
C TYR A 107 4.03 -10.08 -1.04
N LEU A 108 3.17 -9.40 -1.80
CA LEU A 108 2.08 -8.59 -1.27
C LEU A 108 1.14 -9.47 -0.44
N ALA A 109 0.81 -10.66 -0.94
CA ALA A 109 0.00 -11.64 -0.24
C ALA A 109 0.63 -12.12 1.07
N ASP A 110 1.91 -12.48 1.05
CA ASP A 110 2.65 -12.91 2.25
C ASP A 110 2.72 -11.84 3.34
N ARG A 111 2.78 -10.56 2.95
CA ARG A 111 3.01 -9.44 3.86
C ARG A 111 1.73 -8.75 4.29
N SER A 112 0.58 -9.05 3.68
CA SER A 112 -0.67 -8.29 3.85
C SER A 112 -1.87 -9.21 4.08
N PRO A 113 -1.96 -9.91 5.22
CA PRO A 113 -3.10 -10.79 5.51
C PRO A 113 -4.44 -10.03 5.62
N ALA A 114 -4.39 -8.71 5.83
CA ALA A 114 -5.57 -7.85 5.90
C ALA A 114 -6.06 -7.33 4.53
N LEU A 115 -5.45 -7.78 3.42
CA LEU A 115 -5.69 -7.22 2.09
C LEU A 115 -7.06 -7.62 1.54
N ARG A 116 -7.85 -6.62 1.16
CA ARG A 116 -9.22 -6.77 0.63
C ARG A 116 -9.35 -6.38 -0.83
N SER A 117 -8.49 -5.49 -1.31
CA SER A 117 -8.57 -4.98 -2.67
C SER A 117 -7.21 -4.87 -3.34
N ILE A 118 -7.07 -5.48 -4.50
CA ILE A 118 -5.92 -5.33 -5.39
C ILE A 118 -6.40 -4.72 -6.70
N HIS A 119 -5.78 -3.63 -7.12
CA HIS A 119 -5.87 -3.10 -8.46
C HIS A 119 -4.47 -3.07 -9.07
N ALA A 120 -4.12 -4.15 -9.76
CA ALA A 120 -2.84 -4.32 -10.40
C ALA A 120 -2.91 -3.82 -11.85
N CYS A 121 -2.05 -2.85 -12.18
CA CYS A 121 -1.82 -2.45 -13.57
C CYS A 121 -0.57 -3.15 -14.09
N HIS A 122 -0.73 -3.94 -15.15
CA HIS A 122 0.38 -4.67 -15.74
C HIS A 122 0.91 -3.99 -16.99
N VAL A 123 2.20 -4.20 -17.20
CA VAL A 123 2.96 -3.50 -18.22
C VAL A 123 3.67 -4.53 -19.12
N SER A 124 3.64 -5.80 -18.74
CA SER A 124 3.91 -6.93 -19.61
C SER A 124 3.09 -8.15 -19.18
N TRP A 125 3.00 -9.11 -20.11
CA TRP A 125 2.44 -10.44 -19.95
C TRP A 125 2.72 -11.03 -18.56
N ILE A 126 1.67 -11.39 -17.82
CA ILE A 126 1.81 -12.18 -16.60
C ILE A 126 2.08 -13.61 -17.05
N TYR A 127 3.35 -14.01 -17.09
CA TYR A 127 3.69 -15.42 -17.08
C TYR A 127 3.76 -15.89 -15.63
N MET A 128 2.61 -16.00 -14.97
CA MET A 128 2.51 -16.74 -13.72
C MET A 128 1.98 -18.12 -14.06
N PRO A 129 2.73 -19.20 -13.76
CA PRO A 129 2.17 -20.54 -13.87
C PRO A 129 0.95 -20.61 -12.96
N ARG A 130 -0.17 -21.12 -13.49
CA ARG A 130 -1.49 -21.24 -12.82
C ARG A 130 -1.40 -21.54 -11.33
N ARG A 131 -0.59 -22.55 -10.99
CA ARG A 131 -0.39 -23.04 -9.63
C ARG A 131 0.23 -21.99 -8.70
N GLY A 132 1.23 -21.24 -9.20
CA GLY A 132 1.92 -20.20 -8.44
C GLY A 132 1.04 -19.00 -8.11
N PHE A 133 0.07 -18.64 -8.97
CA PHE A 133 -0.84 -17.55 -8.66
C PHE A 133 -1.90 -17.95 -7.62
N ILE A 134 -2.49 -19.15 -7.75
CA ILE A 134 -3.53 -19.61 -6.82
C ILE A 134 -2.92 -19.86 -5.43
N GLU A 135 -1.91 -20.73 -5.35
CA GLU A 135 -1.27 -21.10 -4.06
C GLU A 135 -0.45 -19.93 -3.48
N GLY A 136 0.17 -19.12 -4.34
CA GLY A 136 1.05 -18.05 -3.92
C GLY A 136 0.37 -16.72 -3.60
N VAL A 137 -0.86 -16.49 -4.09
CA VAL A 137 -1.58 -15.22 -3.93
C VAL A 137 -2.98 -15.45 -3.38
N ILE A 138 -3.83 -16.18 -4.10
CA ILE A 138 -5.26 -16.28 -3.78
C ILE A 138 -5.46 -16.99 -2.43
N GLU A 139 -4.89 -18.18 -2.23
CA GLU A 139 -5.06 -18.95 -0.99
C GLU A 139 -4.51 -18.23 0.25
N LYS A 140 -3.58 -17.28 0.06
CA LYS A 140 -2.96 -16.51 1.15
C LYS A 140 -3.76 -15.27 1.54
N LEU A 141 -4.80 -14.91 0.80
CA LEU A 141 -5.54 -13.67 0.98
C LEU A 141 -7.02 -13.95 1.33
N PRO A 142 -7.32 -14.51 2.51
CA PRO A 142 -8.68 -14.93 2.92
C PRO A 142 -9.72 -13.80 2.98
N LEU A 143 -9.31 -12.54 2.83
CA LEU A 143 -10.18 -11.37 2.90
C LEU A 143 -10.31 -10.66 1.54
N LEU A 144 -9.78 -11.24 0.46
CA LEU A 144 -9.74 -10.59 -0.85
C LEU A 144 -11.14 -10.49 -1.47
N GLU A 145 -11.72 -9.30 -1.42
CA GLU A 145 -13.05 -8.99 -1.97
C GLU A 145 -12.98 -8.51 -3.43
N ARG A 146 -11.84 -7.91 -3.82
CA ARG A 146 -11.69 -7.27 -5.12
C ARG A 146 -10.31 -7.51 -5.72
N LEU A 147 -10.30 -8.09 -6.91
CA LEU A 147 -9.11 -8.19 -7.74
C LEU A 147 -9.41 -7.58 -9.13
N VAL A 148 -8.73 -6.47 -9.43
CA VAL A 148 -8.79 -5.80 -10.73
C VAL A 148 -7.41 -5.89 -11.36
N MET A 149 -7.39 -6.38 -12.61
CA MET A 149 -6.15 -6.54 -13.37
C MET A 149 -6.33 -5.88 -14.72
N SER A 150 -5.61 -4.79 -14.92
CA SER A 150 -5.65 -4.01 -16.16
C SER A 150 -4.43 -4.32 -17.02
N ARG A 151 -4.62 -4.39 -18.34
CA ARG A 151 -3.55 -4.60 -19.35
C ARG A 151 -2.74 -5.91 -19.17
N GLY A 152 -3.38 -6.97 -18.65
CA GLY A 152 -2.80 -8.32 -18.50
C GLY A 152 -3.65 -9.41 -19.17
N TYR A 153 -3.10 -10.62 -19.30
CA TYR A 153 -3.80 -11.80 -19.81
C TYR A 153 -3.57 -12.98 -18.85
N PHE A 154 -4.63 -13.72 -18.53
CA PHE A 154 -4.53 -14.99 -17.78
C PHE A 154 -4.52 -16.15 -18.75
N HIS A 155 -3.46 -16.96 -18.72
CA HIS A 155 -3.47 -18.23 -19.46
C HIS A 155 -4.50 -19.24 -18.90
N ALA A 156 -5.02 -19.04 -17.68
CA ALA A 156 -6.00 -19.91 -17.01
C ALA A 156 -7.10 -19.09 -16.31
N SER A 157 -7.77 -18.21 -17.07
CA SER A 157 -8.77 -17.28 -16.51
C SER A 157 -9.94 -17.99 -15.84
N ALA A 158 -10.45 -19.10 -16.40
CA ALA A 158 -11.61 -19.82 -15.86
C ALA A 158 -11.33 -20.40 -14.47
N GLU A 159 -10.14 -20.97 -14.24
CA GLU A 159 -9.75 -21.58 -12.98
C GLU A 159 -9.40 -20.53 -11.93
N VAL A 160 -8.74 -19.44 -12.32
CA VAL A 160 -8.51 -18.29 -11.42
C VAL A 160 -9.85 -17.68 -10.99
N MET A 161 -10.79 -17.54 -11.92
CA MET A 161 -12.14 -17.07 -11.59
C MET A 161 -12.87 -18.05 -10.67
N ARG A 162 -12.73 -19.37 -10.86
CA ARG A 162 -13.29 -20.36 -9.90
C ARG A 162 -12.66 -20.24 -8.52
N ALA A 163 -11.33 -20.16 -8.44
CA ALA A 163 -10.64 -19.98 -7.16
C ALA A 163 -11.03 -18.69 -6.42
N LEU A 164 -11.43 -17.64 -7.15
CA LEU A 164 -11.97 -16.40 -6.59
C LEU A 164 -13.45 -16.51 -6.18
N LEU A 165 -14.22 -17.41 -6.82
CA LEU A 165 -15.63 -17.68 -6.49
C LEU A 165 -15.78 -18.64 -5.31
N ASP A 166 -14.81 -19.54 -5.14
CA ASP A 166 -14.72 -20.49 -4.03
C ASP A 166 -14.08 -19.86 -2.77
N HIS A 167 -13.74 -18.57 -2.84
CA HIS A 167 -13.19 -17.75 -1.76
C HIS A 167 -14.29 -17.13 -0.90
#